data_AF-A0AAD4MYQ3-F1
#
_entry.id   AF-A0AAD4MYQ3-F1
#
_cell.length_a   1.000
_cell.length_b   1.000
_cell.length_c   1.000
_cell.angle_alpha   90.00
_cell.angle_beta   90.00
_cell.angle_gamma   90.00
#
_symmetry.space_group_name_H-M   'P 1'
#
loop_
_entity.id
_entity.type
_entity.pdbx_description
1 polymer ?
#
loop_
_entity_poly.entity_id
_entity_poly.type
_entity_poly.pdbx_seq_one_letter_code
_entity_poly.pdbx_strand_id
1 'polypeptide(L)'
;MTSNSSDVSLTDPISAAFGDHKIIVSMLPAAVGLVSYFIVGTFGNLNIAVAPFLNPKLRGTCNYLIAMASFFDSIHMSAHVFLFYFVVTGINIIPLHQCYRIMLLPIAGLMCGEMVILLIGVDRLFSLLCPTTHRTLNKLPYLLFLLSLCVALSAWYLYLGYLNQLENPNQLVLCLIIEGVHGYLIEWFTEIAMILNFATVACYFVLFVCVRKKGSDAGSKKIFKSLMWIVGVVCGTWFVTAAYANLVTRYFNLSPPDQAVSLSYSGLFINAGCSCNFFILYKCSAEYRKQSKKQLRWLTCGLIKFSDVDVAPLSRPTRWNTEMQSSTSKYGDSDSVA
;
A
#
# COMPACT_ATOMS: atom_id res chain seq x y z
N MET A 1 -44.45 -42.39 -8.63
CA MET A 1 -43.78 -42.57 -7.32
C MET A 1 -42.67 -43.59 -7.50
N THR A 2 -41.42 -43.13 -7.50
CA THR A 2 -40.25 -43.71 -6.81
C THR A 2 -39.02 -42.98 -7.33
N SER A 3 -38.51 -42.13 -6.44
CA SER A 3 -37.21 -41.48 -6.47
C SER A 3 -36.08 -42.48 -6.67
N ASN A 4 -35.10 -42.11 -7.49
CA ASN A 4 -33.73 -42.57 -7.28
C ASN A 4 -32.80 -41.35 -7.29
N SER A 5 -32.67 -40.78 -6.08
CA SER A 5 -31.56 -39.94 -5.67
C SER A 5 -30.32 -40.82 -5.54
N SER A 6 -29.53 -40.92 -6.60
CA SER A 6 -28.14 -41.35 -6.49
C SER A 6 -27.29 -40.11 -6.23
N ASP A 7 -27.03 -39.88 -4.95
CA ASP A 7 -25.93 -39.06 -4.45
C ASP A 7 -24.62 -39.61 -5.05
N VAL A 8 -24.21 -39.03 -6.17
CA VAL A 8 -22.84 -39.17 -6.63
C VAL A 8 -22.00 -38.22 -5.79
N SER A 9 -21.44 -38.77 -4.71
CA SER A 9 -20.33 -38.19 -3.97
C SER A 9 -19.09 -38.15 -4.87
N LEU A 10 -19.07 -37.18 -5.79
CA LEU A 10 -17.83 -36.74 -6.42
C LEU A 10 -17.04 -35.98 -5.34
N THR A 11 -16.29 -36.73 -4.53
CA THR A 11 -15.10 -36.16 -3.90
C THR A 11 -14.11 -35.91 -5.02
N ASP A 12 -14.18 -34.71 -5.61
CA ASP A 12 -13.24 -34.31 -6.65
C ASP A 12 -11.81 -34.60 -6.18
N PRO A 13 -10.95 -35.20 -7.01
CA PRO A 13 -9.56 -35.50 -6.64
C PRO A 13 -8.79 -34.23 -6.23
N ILE A 14 -9.26 -33.06 -6.65
CA ILE A 14 -8.81 -31.75 -6.19
C ILE A 14 -9.20 -31.52 -4.72
N SER A 15 -10.47 -31.71 -4.35
CA SER A 15 -10.95 -31.60 -2.96
C SER A 15 -10.17 -32.53 -2.02
N ALA A 16 -9.89 -33.77 -2.45
CA ALA A 16 -9.09 -34.73 -1.68
C ALA A 16 -7.61 -34.34 -1.57
N ALA A 17 -7.00 -33.78 -2.62
CA ALA A 17 -5.60 -33.36 -2.62
C ALA A 17 -5.34 -32.17 -1.69
N PHE A 18 -6.31 -31.26 -1.53
CA PHE A 18 -6.18 -30.03 -0.74
C PHE A 18 -6.63 -30.15 0.73
N GLY A 19 -7.38 -31.20 1.07
CA GLY A 19 -7.60 -31.62 2.46
C GLY A 19 -6.39 -32.34 3.07
N ASP A 20 -5.33 -32.54 2.28
CA ASP A 20 -4.12 -33.24 2.70
C ASP A 20 -3.34 -32.38 3.70
N HIS A 21 -3.02 -32.98 4.86
CA HIS A 21 -2.33 -32.33 5.98
C HIS A 21 -1.04 -31.62 5.54
N LYS A 22 -0.42 -32.09 4.45
CA LYS A 22 0.78 -31.50 3.84
C LYS A 22 0.58 -30.07 3.33
N ILE A 23 -0.57 -29.75 2.72
CA ILE A 23 -0.82 -28.41 2.18
C ILE A 23 -1.04 -27.41 3.32
N ILE A 24 -1.80 -27.80 4.34
CA ILE A 24 -2.03 -26.99 5.55
C ILE A 24 -0.70 -26.63 6.20
N VAL A 25 0.15 -27.63 6.44
CA VAL A 25 1.49 -27.42 7.04
C VAL A 25 2.36 -26.53 6.15
N SER A 26 2.25 -26.62 4.83
CA SER A 26 3.04 -25.82 3.89
C SER A 26 2.58 -24.36 3.80
N MET A 27 1.29 -24.08 4.02
CA MET A 27 0.72 -22.73 4.02
C MET A 27 0.87 -22.01 5.36
N LEU A 28 0.99 -22.76 6.46
CA LEU A 28 1.01 -22.19 7.81
C LEU A 28 2.08 -21.10 8.00
N PRO A 29 3.33 -21.24 7.51
CA PRO A 29 4.33 -20.16 7.63
C PRO A 29 3.92 -18.88 6.90
N ALA A 30 3.38 -19.00 5.69
CA ALA A 30 2.88 -17.85 4.93
C ALA A 30 1.70 -17.19 5.64
N ALA A 31 0.73 -17.97 6.13
CA ALA A 31 -0.42 -17.46 6.86
C ALA A 31 -0.01 -16.71 8.15
N VAL A 32 0.92 -17.26 8.94
CA VAL A 32 1.47 -16.60 10.14
C VAL A 32 2.19 -15.30 9.77
N GLY A 33 2.99 -15.31 8.70
CA GLY A 33 3.66 -14.11 8.20
C GLY A 33 2.68 -13.02 7.78
N LEU A 34 1.65 -13.39 7.01
CA LEU A 34 0.62 -12.48 6.53
C LEU A 34 -0.23 -11.90 7.68
N VAL A 35 -0.60 -12.69 8.68
CA VAL A 35 -1.28 -12.18 9.88
C VAL A 35 -0.39 -11.23 10.69
N SER A 36 0.91 -11.54 10.78
CA SER A 36 1.86 -10.64 11.43
C SER A 36 1.92 -9.28 10.72
N TYR A 37 1.95 -9.29 9.38
CA TYR A 37 1.85 -8.06 8.59
C TYR A 37 0.51 -7.36 8.72
N PHE A 38 -0.60 -8.10 8.82
CA PHE A 38 -1.92 -7.51 9.09
C PHE A 38 -1.94 -6.77 10.43
N ILE A 39 -1.39 -7.36 11.50
CA ILE A 39 -1.37 -6.73 12.84
C ILE A 39 -0.54 -5.44 12.79
N VAL A 40 0.70 -5.53 12.31
CA VAL A 40 1.62 -4.38 12.27
C VAL A 40 1.15 -3.31 11.28
N GLY A 41 0.74 -3.76 10.10
CA GLY A 41 0.31 -2.90 8.99
C GLY A 41 -0.98 -2.17 9.31
N THR A 42 -2.02 -2.87 9.77
CA THR A 42 -3.29 -2.23 10.17
C THR A 42 -3.07 -1.23 11.29
N PHE A 43 -2.30 -1.57 12.32
CA PHE A 43 -1.95 -0.62 13.38
C PHE A 43 -1.29 0.64 12.81
N GLY A 44 -0.24 0.48 12.00
CA GLY A 44 0.52 1.59 11.45
C GLY A 44 -0.30 2.45 10.49
N ASN A 45 -1.05 1.81 9.59
CA ASN A 45 -1.84 2.46 8.57
C ASN A 45 -3.06 3.21 9.15
N LEU A 46 -3.73 2.67 10.18
CA LEU A 46 -4.79 3.40 10.87
C LEU A 46 -4.24 4.64 11.61
N ASN A 47 -3.05 4.55 12.20
CA ASN A 47 -2.39 5.72 12.80
C ASN A 47 -2.12 6.81 11.75
N ILE A 48 -1.66 6.44 10.55
CA ILE A 48 -1.47 7.37 9.43
C ILE A 48 -2.80 7.95 8.97
N ALA A 49 -3.82 7.11 8.76
CA ALA A 49 -5.13 7.50 8.27
C ALA A 49 -5.80 8.57 9.14
N VAL A 50 -5.67 8.44 10.46
CA VAL A 50 -6.27 9.37 11.42
C VAL A 50 -5.44 10.66 11.59
N ALA A 51 -4.16 10.66 11.23
CA ALA A 51 -3.24 11.77 11.53
C ALA A 51 -3.65 13.13 10.95
N PRO A 52 -4.13 13.29 9.70
CA PRO A 52 -4.58 14.57 9.16
C PRO A 52 -5.77 15.18 9.91
N PHE A 53 -6.65 14.34 10.45
CA PHE A 53 -7.83 14.80 11.19
C PHE A 53 -7.42 15.38 12.56
N LEU A 54 -6.40 14.79 13.18
CA LEU A 54 -5.91 15.19 14.50
C LEU A 54 -4.87 16.32 14.49
N ASN A 55 -4.08 16.46 13.42
CA ASN A 55 -3.03 17.48 13.31
C ASN A 55 -3.34 18.47 12.18
N PRO A 56 -3.66 19.74 12.48
CA PRO A 56 -3.92 20.77 11.48
C PRO A 56 -2.79 20.95 10.46
N LYS A 57 -1.53 20.71 10.84
CA LYS A 57 -0.38 20.81 9.94
C LYS A 57 -0.35 19.72 8.87
N LEU A 58 -1.09 18.63 9.08
CA LEU A 58 -1.22 17.53 8.14
C LEU A 58 -2.46 17.67 7.24
N ARG A 59 -3.25 18.75 7.30
CA ARG A 59 -4.49 18.93 6.50
C ARG A 59 -4.28 19.42 5.06
N GLY A 60 -3.21 18.97 4.42
CA GLY A 60 -2.94 19.17 2.99
C GLY A 60 -3.55 18.06 2.14
N THR A 61 -3.90 18.34 0.88
CA THR A 61 -4.54 17.37 -0.02
C THR A 61 -3.76 16.06 -0.12
N CYS A 62 -2.46 16.12 -0.40
CA CYS A 62 -1.64 14.90 -0.44
C CYS A 62 -1.67 14.11 0.88
N ASN A 63 -1.69 14.76 2.05
CA ASN A 63 -1.76 14.01 3.31
C ASN A 63 -3.12 13.34 3.51
N TYR A 64 -4.21 13.92 3.01
CA TYR A 64 -5.50 13.23 2.95
C TYR A 64 -5.47 12.04 1.99
N LEU A 65 -4.78 12.16 0.84
CA LEU A 65 -4.59 11.02 -0.07
C LEU A 65 -3.73 9.92 0.56
N ILE A 66 -2.66 10.26 1.29
CA ILE A 66 -1.86 9.30 2.07
C ILE A 66 -2.73 8.62 3.12
N ALA A 67 -3.56 9.38 3.84
CA ALA A 67 -4.49 8.80 4.80
C ALA A 67 -5.51 7.86 4.16
N MET A 68 -6.00 8.20 2.97
CA MET A 68 -6.92 7.38 2.20
C MET A 68 -6.25 6.08 1.71
N ALA A 69 -5.01 6.15 1.22
CA ALA A 69 -4.23 4.96 0.85
C ALA A 69 -4.03 4.04 2.05
N SER A 70 -3.58 4.58 3.20
CA SER A 70 -3.41 3.78 4.42
C SER A 70 -4.72 3.17 4.93
N PHE A 71 -5.84 3.88 4.81
CA PHE A 71 -7.15 3.32 5.14
C PHE A 71 -7.48 2.12 4.24
N PHE A 72 -7.29 2.24 2.92
CA PHE A 72 -7.51 1.15 1.97
C PHE A 72 -6.54 -0.02 2.16
N ASP A 73 -5.26 0.24 2.48
CA ASP A 73 -4.30 -0.81 2.87
C ASP A 73 -4.79 -1.60 4.09
N SER A 74 -5.38 -0.93 5.08
CA SER A 74 -5.93 -1.59 6.27
C SER A 74 -7.11 -2.50 5.91
N ILE A 75 -7.96 -2.07 4.98
CA ILE A 75 -9.06 -2.88 4.45
C ILE A 75 -8.50 -4.10 3.68
N HIS A 76 -7.54 -3.89 2.79
CA HIS A 76 -6.88 -4.96 2.03
C HIS A 76 -6.31 -6.04 2.96
N MET A 77 -5.55 -5.62 3.97
CA MET A 77 -4.87 -6.54 4.88
C MET A 77 -5.83 -7.38 5.73
N SER A 78 -7.10 -6.96 5.89
CA SER A 78 -8.09 -7.73 6.66
C SER A 78 -8.36 -9.13 6.08
N ALA A 79 -8.08 -9.35 4.80
CA ALA A 79 -8.16 -10.66 4.17
C ALA A 79 -7.33 -11.75 4.87
N HIS A 80 -6.18 -11.37 5.44
CA HIS A 80 -5.23 -12.33 6.01
C HIS A 80 -5.74 -12.98 7.30
N VAL A 81 -6.68 -12.33 7.98
CA VAL A 81 -7.40 -12.93 9.12
C VAL A 81 -8.24 -14.12 8.65
N PHE A 82 -8.94 -13.96 7.52
CA PHE A 82 -9.74 -15.04 6.94
C PHE A 82 -8.87 -16.18 6.43
N LEU A 83 -7.76 -15.86 5.74
CA LEU A 83 -6.79 -16.87 5.32
C LEU A 83 -6.28 -17.70 6.51
N PHE A 84 -5.85 -17.05 7.58
CA PHE A 84 -5.36 -17.76 8.76
C PHE A 84 -6.44 -18.63 9.41
N TYR A 85 -7.67 -18.13 9.48
CA TYR A 85 -8.81 -18.93 9.93
C TYR A 85 -9.01 -20.19 9.08
N PHE A 86 -8.98 -20.08 7.76
CA PHE A 86 -9.13 -21.22 6.85
C PHE A 86 -7.99 -22.24 7.01
N VAL A 87 -6.75 -21.77 7.11
CA VAL A 87 -5.58 -22.64 7.28
C VAL A 87 -5.64 -23.40 8.60
N VAL A 88 -5.97 -22.74 9.71
CA VAL A 88 -6.02 -23.37 11.04
C VAL A 88 -7.21 -24.32 11.19
N THR A 89 -8.34 -24.02 10.56
CA THR A 89 -9.55 -24.88 10.61
C THR A 89 -9.53 -26.03 9.61
N GLY A 90 -8.63 -25.99 8.62
CA GLY A 90 -8.60 -26.95 7.51
C GLY A 90 -9.65 -26.70 6.43
N ILE A 91 -10.50 -25.66 6.57
CA ILE A 91 -11.55 -25.28 5.60
C ILE A 91 -10.91 -24.43 4.50
N ASN A 92 -9.96 -24.99 3.77
CA ASN A 92 -9.14 -24.25 2.81
C ASN A 92 -9.80 -24.11 1.44
N ILE A 93 -10.74 -24.99 1.11
CA ILE A 93 -11.50 -24.93 -0.14
C ILE A 93 -12.94 -24.60 0.17
N ILE A 94 -13.43 -23.55 -0.47
CA ILE A 94 -14.84 -23.17 -0.43
C ILE A 94 -15.33 -22.83 -1.84
N PRO A 95 -16.65 -22.86 -2.07
CA PRO A 95 -17.23 -22.39 -3.33
C PRO A 95 -16.90 -20.92 -3.62
N LEU A 96 -16.64 -20.59 -4.89
CA LEU A 96 -16.24 -19.27 -5.36
C LEU A 96 -17.20 -18.16 -4.91
N HIS A 97 -18.52 -18.41 -4.93
CA HIS A 97 -19.50 -17.42 -4.47
C HIS A 97 -19.33 -17.04 -2.99
N GLN A 98 -18.89 -17.99 -2.14
CA GLN A 98 -18.61 -17.73 -0.73
C GLN A 98 -17.30 -16.97 -0.60
N CYS A 99 -16.26 -17.40 -1.30
CA CYS A 99 -14.97 -16.72 -1.26
C CYS A 99 -15.06 -15.27 -1.74
N TYR A 100 -15.75 -15.03 -2.85
CA TYR A 100 -16.00 -13.69 -3.39
C TYR A 100 -16.65 -12.77 -2.36
N ARG A 101 -17.68 -13.25 -1.64
CA ARG A 101 -18.36 -12.46 -0.60
C ARG A 101 -17.44 -12.10 0.57
N ILE A 102 -16.58 -13.04 0.99
CA ILE A 102 -15.61 -12.83 2.07
C ILE A 102 -14.51 -11.85 1.63
N MET A 103 -14.03 -11.98 0.40
CA MET A 103 -12.95 -11.17 -0.16
C MET A 103 -13.42 -9.86 -0.80
N LEU A 104 -14.73 -9.60 -0.89
CA LEU A 104 -15.31 -8.43 -1.54
C LEU A 104 -14.69 -7.12 -1.01
N LEU A 105 -14.69 -6.95 0.31
CA LEU A 105 -14.18 -5.74 0.96
C LEU A 105 -12.64 -5.66 0.87
N PRO A 106 -11.86 -6.71 1.16
CA PRO A 106 -10.42 -6.70 0.92
C PRO A 106 -9.98 -6.39 -0.52
N ILE A 107 -10.68 -6.93 -1.52
CA ILE A 107 -10.42 -6.63 -2.94
C ILE A 107 -10.74 -5.16 -3.24
N ALA A 108 -11.81 -4.62 -2.66
CA ALA A 108 -12.13 -3.19 -2.79
C ALA A 108 -11.00 -2.31 -2.24
N GLY A 109 -10.50 -2.65 -1.05
CA GLY A 109 -9.35 -1.98 -0.44
C GLY A 109 -8.11 -2.06 -1.32
N LEU A 110 -7.82 -3.22 -1.89
CA LEU A 110 -6.67 -3.42 -2.78
C LEU A 110 -6.75 -2.52 -4.02
N MET A 111 -7.87 -2.56 -4.74
CA MET A 111 -8.06 -1.78 -5.98
C MET A 111 -8.06 -0.28 -5.72
N CYS A 112 -8.72 0.16 -4.64
CA CYS A 112 -8.71 1.57 -4.27
C CYS A 112 -7.31 2.02 -3.82
N GLY A 113 -6.62 1.23 -3.01
CA GLY A 113 -5.27 1.52 -2.52
C GLY A 113 -4.28 1.79 -3.66
N GLU A 114 -4.22 0.88 -4.64
CA GLU A 114 -3.37 1.03 -5.83
C GLU A 114 -3.65 2.33 -6.59
N MET A 115 -4.94 2.62 -6.84
CA MET A 115 -5.33 3.84 -7.55
C MET A 115 -4.95 5.10 -6.77
N VAL A 116 -5.12 5.11 -5.45
CA VAL A 116 -4.77 6.27 -4.62
C VAL A 116 -3.28 6.56 -4.66
N ILE A 117 -2.41 5.54 -4.66
CA ILE A 117 -0.95 5.73 -4.74
C ILE A 117 -0.57 6.47 -6.04
N LEU A 118 -1.18 6.11 -7.18
CA LEU A 118 -1.02 6.85 -8.43
C LEU A 118 -1.51 8.30 -8.29
N LEU A 119 -2.71 8.50 -7.73
CA LEU A 119 -3.29 9.83 -7.56
C LEU A 119 -2.48 10.72 -6.60
N ILE A 120 -1.76 10.17 -5.63
CA ILE A 120 -0.78 10.91 -4.83
C ILE A 120 0.32 11.47 -5.75
N GLY A 121 0.85 10.65 -6.67
CA GLY A 121 1.84 11.08 -7.66
C GLY A 121 1.33 12.20 -8.55
N VAL A 122 0.09 12.07 -9.05
CA VAL A 122 -0.58 13.07 -9.89
C VAL A 122 -0.83 14.37 -9.13
N ASP A 123 -1.36 14.33 -7.90
CA ASP A 123 -1.55 15.52 -7.04
C ASP A 123 -0.23 16.25 -6.81
N ARG A 124 0.87 15.51 -6.58
CA ARG A 124 2.19 16.11 -6.39
C ARG A 124 2.71 16.79 -7.64
N LEU A 125 2.57 16.16 -8.81
CA LEU A 125 2.91 16.79 -10.07
C LEU A 125 2.08 18.05 -10.30
N PHE A 126 0.77 17.98 -10.09
CA PHE A 126 -0.12 19.13 -10.26
C PHE A 126 0.25 20.29 -9.33
N SER A 127 0.57 20.00 -8.06
CA SER A 127 1.03 21.01 -7.10
C SER A 127 2.36 21.67 -7.49
N LEU A 128 3.23 20.97 -8.23
CA LEU A 128 4.55 21.47 -8.65
C LEU A 128 4.50 22.21 -9.99
N LEU A 129 3.66 21.74 -10.92
CA LEU A 129 3.51 22.31 -12.25
C LEU A 129 2.61 23.54 -12.23
N CYS A 130 1.51 23.49 -11.47
CA CYS A 130 0.49 24.54 -11.40
C CYS A 130 0.23 24.96 -9.93
N PRO A 131 1.23 25.53 -9.22
CA PRO A 131 1.14 25.78 -7.78
C PRO A 131 0.04 26.77 -7.40
N THR A 132 -0.18 27.82 -8.20
CA THR A 132 -1.21 28.83 -7.93
C THR A 132 -2.60 28.22 -8.01
N THR A 133 -2.90 27.48 -9.07
CA THR A 133 -4.18 26.78 -9.26
C THR A 133 -4.39 25.75 -8.17
N HIS A 134 -3.39 24.92 -7.87
CA HIS A 134 -3.48 23.90 -6.82
C HIS A 134 -3.80 24.51 -5.45
N ARG A 135 -3.20 25.66 -5.12
CA ARG A 135 -3.39 26.35 -3.85
C ARG A 135 -4.78 26.98 -3.70
N THR A 136 -5.40 27.42 -4.80
CA THR A 136 -6.73 28.05 -4.79
C THR A 136 -7.88 27.06 -4.91
N LEU A 137 -7.60 25.79 -5.21
CA LEU A 137 -8.64 24.76 -5.30
C LEU A 137 -9.31 24.48 -3.96
N ASN A 138 -10.63 24.33 -4.02
CA ASN A 138 -11.40 23.81 -2.91
C ASN A 138 -11.06 22.34 -2.69
N LYS A 139 -10.47 22.06 -1.53
CA LYS A 139 -9.93 20.72 -1.18
C LYS A 139 -11.00 19.64 -1.20
N LEU A 140 -12.20 19.93 -0.69
CA LEU A 140 -13.24 18.91 -0.51
C LEU A 140 -13.77 18.37 -1.86
N PRO A 141 -14.29 19.20 -2.79
CA PRO A 141 -14.70 18.71 -4.11
C PRO A 141 -13.57 18.01 -4.86
N TYR A 142 -12.34 18.53 -4.75
CA TYR A 142 -11.18 17.92 -5.38
C TYR A 142 -10.88 16.51 -4.83
N LEU A 143 -10.87 16.34 -3.51
CA LEU A 143 -10.67 15.03 -2.88
C LEU A 143 -11.82 14.06 -3.18
N LEU A 144 -13.06 14.54 -3.22
CA LEU A 144 -14.22 13.71 -3.59
C LEU A 144 -14.13 13.22 -5.04
N PHE A 145 -13.66 14.07 -5.96
CA PHE A 145 -13.37 13.67 -7.33
C PHE A 145 -12.27 12.60 -7.40
N LEU A 146 -11.17 12.76 -6.66
CA LEU A 146 -10.11 11.75 -6.64
C LEU A 146 -10.58 10.42 -6.03
N LEU A 147 -11.39 10.48 -4.97
CA LEU A 147 -11.99 9.30 -4.35
C LEU A 147 -12.96 8.60 -5.33
N SER A 148 -13.76 9.34 -6.09
CA SER A 148 -14.69 8.74 -7.05
C SER A 148 -13.96 7.97 -8.16
N LEU A 149 -12.78 8.42 -8.60
CA LEU A 149 -11.94 7.66 -9.54
C LEU A 149 -11.48 6.32 -8.95
N CYS A 150 -11.11 6.30 -7.66
CA CYS A 150 -10.69 5.07 -6.96
C CYS A 150 -11.85 4.08 -6.85
N VAL A 151 -13.00 4.57 -6.39
CA VAL A 151 -14.21 3.77 -6.23
C VAL A 151 -14.73 3.27 -7.58
N ALA A 152 -14.65 4.08 -8.64
CA ALA A 152 -15.08 3.66 -9.98
C ALA A 152 -14.25 2.49 -10.51
N LEU A 153 -12.92 2.55 -10.40
CA LEU A 153 -12.04 1.44 -10.80
C LEU A 153 -12.34 0.18 -9.98
N SER A 154 -12.46 0.32 -8.66
CA SER A 154 -12.75 -0.80 -7.77
C SER A 154 -14.13 -1.40 -8.06
N ALA A 155 -15.16 -0.58 -8.26
CA ALA A 155 -16.51 -1.05 -8.54
C ALA A 155 -16.60 -1.78 -9.88
N TRP A 156 -15.90 -1.27 -10.91
CA TRP A 156 -15.78 -1.95 -12.20
C TRP A 156 -15.18 -3.36 -12.03
N TYR A 157 -14.05 -3.46 -11.33
CA TYR A 157 -13.36 -4.74 -11.14
C TYR A 157 -14.20 -5.73 -10.32
N LEU A 158 -14.83 -5.26 -9.23
CA LEU A 158 -15.74 -6.07 -8.43
C LEU A 158 -16.97 -6.52 -9.22
N TYR A 159 -17.51 -5.66 -10.10
CA TYR A 159 -18.63 -6.05 -10.95
C TYR A 159 -18.25 -7.22 -11.87
N LEU A 160 -17.05 -7.22 -12.46
CA LEU A 160 -16.57 -8.37 -13.24
C LEU A 160 -16.42 -9.63 -12.37
N GLY A 161 -15.88 -9.50 -11.16
CA GLY A 161 -15.82 -10.61 -10.19
C GLY A 161 -17.20 -11.17 -9.82
N TYR A 162 -18.19 -10.30 -9.66
CA TYR A 162 -19.57 -10.70 -9.42
C TYR A 162 -20.17 -11.48 -10.58
N LEU A 163 -19.92 -11.07 -11.83
CA LEU A 163 -20.36 -11.83 -13.00
C LEU A 163 -19.67 -13.20 -13.07
N ASN A 164 -18.36 -13.26 -12.84
CA ASN A 164 -17.61 -14.53 -12.90
C ASN A 164 -18.09 -15.55 -11.85
N GLN A 165 -18.41 -15.11 -10.64
CA GLN A 165 -18.94 -16.01 -9.61
C GLN A 165 -20.41 -16.42 -9.85
N LEU A 166 -21.19 -15.66 -10.63
CA LEU A 166 -22.52 -16.11 -11.07
C LEU A 166 -22.43 -17.21 -12.12
N GLU A 167 -21.44 -17.14 -13.01
CA GLU A 167 -21.20 -18.17 -14.02
C GLU A 167 -20.62 -19.44 -13.41
N ASN A 168 -19.79 -19.31 -12.37
CA ASN A 168 -19.04 -20.42 -11.76
C ASN A 168 -19.26 -20.54 -10.23
N PRO A 169 -20.51 -20.59 -9.73
CA PRO A 169 -20.79 -20.41 -8.29
C PRO A 169 -20.25 -21.54 -7.41
N ASN A 170 -20.17 -22.76 -7.94
CA ASN A 170 -19.73 -23.96 -7.24
C ASN A 170 -18.26 -24.30 -7.52
N GLN A 171 -17.54 -23.47 -8.27
CA GLN A 171 -16.11 -23.64 -8.50
C GLN A 171 -15.38 -23.62 -7.16
N LEU A 172 -14.62 -24.66 -6.89
CA LEU A 172 -13.87 -24.81 -5.65
C LEU A 172 -12.55 -24.03 -5.74
N VAL A 173 -12.31 -23.13 -4.79
CA VAL A 173 -11.12 -22.28 -4.78
C VAL A 173 -10.47 -22.25 -3.40
N LEU A 174 -9.15 -22.08 -3.37
CA LEU A 174 -8.41 -21.73 -2.17
C LEU A 174 -8.68 -20.26 -1.86
N CYS A 175 -9.40 -19.96 -0.77
CA CYS A 175 -9.89 -18.61 -0.57
C CYS A 175 -8.79 -17.61 -0.12
N LEU A 176 -8.13 -17.05 -1.12
CA LEU A 176 -7.15 -15.98 -1.06
C LEU A 176 -7.72 -14.75 -1.78
N ILE A 177 -7.11 -13.57 -1.56
CA ILE A 177 -7.61 -12.29 -2.11
C ILE A 177 -7.83 -12.35 -3.62
N ILE A 178 -6.82 -12.79 -4.38
CA ILE A 178 -6.89 -12.84 -5.85
C ILE A 178 -7.75 -14.01 -6.36
N GLU A 179 -7.87 -15.08 -5.58
CA GLU A 179 -8.72 -16.24 -5.91
C GLU A 179 -10.21 -15.95 -5.67
N GLY A 180 -10.55 -14.88 -4.95
CA GLY A 180 -11.94 -14.45 -4.76
C GLY A 180 -12.66 -14.08 -6.06
N VAL A 181 -11.92 -13.77 -7.13
CA VAL A 181 -12.47 -13.47 -8.46
C VAL A 181 -12.18 -14.56 -9.48
N HIS A 182 -11.11 -15.36 -9.29
CA HIS A 182 -10.72 -16.55 -10.07
C HIS A 182 -10.56 -16.35 -11.59
N GLY A 183 -9.89 -17.31 -12.24
CA GLY A 183 -9.74 -17.37 -13.70
C GLY A 183 -9.04 -16.16 -14.32
N TYR A 184 -9.51 -15.73 -15.49
CA TYR A 184 -8.88 -14.66 -16.29
C TYR A 184 -8.80 -13.30 -15.56
N LEU A 185 -9.65 -13.07 -14.55
CA LEU A 185 -9.65 -11.83 -13.78
C LEU A 185 -8.37 -11.67 -12.95
N ILE A 186 -7.69 -12.76 -12.59
CA ILE A 186 -6.39 -12.72 -11.89
C ILE A 186 -5.30 -12.14 -12.81
N GLU A 187 -5.31 -12.50 -14.09
CA GLU A 187 -4.36 -11.96 -15.07
C GLU A 187 -4.62 -10.47 -15.28
N TRP A 188 -5.88 -10.09 -15.48
CA TRP A 188 -6.28 -8.69 -15.63
C TRP A 188 -5.92 -7.85 -14.41
N PHE A 189 -6.11 -8.40 -13.20
CA PHE A 189 -5.68 -7.75 -11.97
C PHE A 189 -4.19 -7.44 -11.99
N THR A 190 -3.38 -8.45 -12.33
CA THR A 190 -1.92 -8.33 -12.37
C THR A 190 -1.50 -7.28 -13.41
N GLU A 191 -2.11 -7.29 -14.60
CA GLU A 191 -1.83 -6.30 -15.65
C GLU A 191 -2.20 -4.89 -15.22
N ILE A 192 -3.40 -4.68 -14.68
CA ILE A 192 -3.85 -3.37 -14.19
C ILE A 192 -2.93 -2.88 -13.07
N ALA A 193 -2.60 -3.73 -12.10
CA ALA A 193 -1.70 -3.38 -11.00
C ALA A 193 -0.32 -2.95 -11.54
N MET A 194 0.23 -3.68 -12.52
CA MET A 194 1.51 -3.33 -13.14
C MET A 194 1.43 -1.99 -13.89
N ILE A 195 0.36 -1.74 -14.65
CA ILE A 195 0.14 -0.46 -15.33
C ILE A 195 0.10 0.70 -14.33
N LEU A 196 -0.66 0.56 -13.24
CA LEU A 196 -0.75 1.59 -12.19
C LEU A 196 0.59 1.82 -11.48
N ASN A 197 1.35 0.76 -11.19
CA ASN A 197 2.67 0.87 -10.57
C ASN A 197 3.68 1.53 -11.51
N PHE A 198 3.72 1.18 -12.79
CA PHE A 198 4.56 1.86 -13.78
C PHE A 198 4.19 3.33 -13.93
N ALA A 199 2.89 3.65 -14.00
CA ALA A 199 2.41 5.03 -14.07
C ALA A 199 2.81 5.83 -12.81
N THR A 200 2.75 5.21 -11.64
CA THR A 200 3.19 5.81 -10.37
C THR A 200 4.68 6.12 -10.40
N VAL A 201 5.51 5.14 -10.78
CA VAL A 201 6.97 5.33 -10.89
C VAL A 201 7.29 6.43 -11.89
N ALA A 202 6.62 6.47 -13.04
CA ALA A 202 6.78 7.52 -14.04
C ALA A 202 6.43 8.91 -13.48
N CYS A 203 5.30 9.03 -12.76
CA CYS A 203 4.92 10.30 -12.12
C CYS A 203 5.99 10.78 -11.13
N TYR A 204 6.53 9.88 -10.31
CA TYR A 204 7.57 10.21 -9.33
C TYR A 204 8.93 10.49 -9.97
N PHE A 205 9.25 9.85 -11.09
CA PHE A 205 10.43 10.17 -11.88
C PHE A 205 10.35 11.57 -12.48
N VAL A 206 9.21 11.94 -13.08
CA VAL A 206 8.99 13.30 -13.59
C VAL A 206 9.08 14.31 -12.43
N LEU A 207 8.44 14.01 -11.29
CA LEU A 207 8.48 14.86 -10.11
C LEU A 207 9.92 15.08 -9.62
N PHE A 208 10.73 14.01 -9.58
CA PHE A 208 12.14 14.07 -9.23
C PHE A 208 12.92 15.02 -10.16
N VAL A 209 12.76 14.87 -11.48
CA VAL A 209 13.43 15.72 -12.48
C VAL A 209 13.01 17.18 -12.30
N CYS A 210 11.72 17.46 -12.14
CA CYS A 210 11.20 18.82 -11.95
C CYS A 210 11.72 19.48 -10.67
N VAL A 211 11.77 18.74 -9.54
CA VAL A 211 12.29 19.24 -8.27
C VAL A 211 13.78 19.58 -8.36
N ARG A 212 14.58 18.78 -9.08
CA ARG A 212 16.01 19.06 -9.29
C ARG A 212 16.24 20.28 -10.17
N LYS A 213 15.44 20.46 -11.23
CA LYS A 213 15.56 21.61 -12.13
C LYS A 213 15.14 22.93 -11.49
N LYS A 214 14.04 22.96 -10.72
CA LYS A 214 13.50 24.20 -10.13
C LYS A 214 14.23 24.69 -8.86
N GLY A 215 15.28 24.02 -8.39
CA GLY A 215 16.02 24.46 -7.20
C GLY A 215 15.16 24.57 -5.93
N SER A 216 14.23 23.63 -5.72
CA SER A 216 13.19 23.73 -4.68
C SER A 216 13.73 23.92 -3.25
N ASP A 217 12.96 24.61 -2.40
CA ASP A 217 13.29 24.89 -1.00
C ASP A 217 13.52 23.59 -0.18
N ALA A 218 14.32 23.69 0.88
CA ALA A 218 14.76 22.54 1.69
C ALA A 218 13.60 21.75 2.32
N GLY A 219 12.49 22.42 2.66
CA GLY A 219 11.28 21.78 3.19
C GLY A 219 10.58 20.87 2.17
N SER A 220 10.41 21.34 0.94
CA SER A 220 9.78 20.60 -0.16
C SER A 220 10.60 19.37 -0.56
N LYS A 221 11.94 19.48 -0.53
CA LYS A 221 12.85 18.35 -0.78
C LYS A 221 12.71 17.22 0.25
N LYS A 222 12.43 17.54 1.52
CA LYS A 222 12.34 16.55 2.60
C LYS A 222 11.05 15.73 2.53
N ILE A 223 9.91 16.37 2.28
CA ILE A 223 8.62 15.68 2.10
C ILE A 223 8.65 14.81 0.83
N PHE A 224 9.28 15.30 -0.23
CA PHE A 224 9.50 14.52 -1.44
C PHE A 224 10.33 13.25 -1.18
N LYS A 225 11.41 13.35 -0.38
CA LYS A 225 12.26 12.20 -0.05
C LYS A 225 11.50 11.08 0.65
N SER A 226 10.61 11.38 1.60
CA SER A 226 9.83 10.34 2.28
C SER A 226 8.88 9.62 1.33
N LEU A 227 8.22 10.36 0.43
CA LEU A 227 7.28 9.77 -0.52
C LEU A 227 7.97 8.90 -1.58
N MET A 228 9.16 9.31 -2.03
CA MET A 228 9.97 8.50 -2.95
C MET A 228 10.36 7.15 -2.33
N TRP A 229 10.66 7.11 -1.02
CA TRP A 229 10.90 5.84 -0.31
C TRP A 229 9.64 4.97 -0.23
N ILE A 230 8.49 5.56 0.08
CA ILE A 230 7.21 4.83 0.14
C ILE A 230 6.91 4.20 -1.22
N VAL A 231 6.95 5.00 -2.29
CA VAL A 231 6.70 4.50 -3.65
C VAL A 231 7.72 3.46 -4.08
N GLY A 232 9.01 3.68 -3.79
CA GLY A 232 10.04 2.69 -4.09
C GLY A 232 9.82 1.35 -3.41
N VAL A 233 9.36 1.37 -2.15
CA VAL A 233 9.04 0.14 -1.40
C VAL A 233 7.75 -0.50 -1.94
N VAL A 234 6.65 0.24 -2.03
CA VAL A 234 5.34 -0.29 -2.47
C VAL A 234 5.42 -0.83 -3.91
N CYS A 235 5.85 -0.02 -4.87
CA CYS A 235 5.97 -0.47 -6.26
C CYS A 235 7.04 -1.55 -6.41
N GLY A 236 8.15 -1.45 -5.66
CA GLY A 236 9.19 -2.48 -5.65
C GLY A 236 8.66 -3.85 -5.20
N THR A 237 7.86 -3.88 -4.13
CA THR A 237 7.25 -5.12 -3.64
C THR A 237 6.23 -5.70 -4.63
N TRP A 238 5.47 -4.85 -5.33
CA TRP A 238 4.60 -5.30 -6.42
C TRP A 238 5.36 -5.95 -7.56
N PHE A 239 6.45 -5.33 -8.01
CA PHE A 239 7.28 -5.89 -9.07
C PHE A 239 7.90 -7.22 -8.67
N VAL A 240 8.35 -7.35 -7.41
CA VAL A 240 8.87 -8.62 -6.88
C VAL A 240 7.76 -9.68 -6.84
N THR A 241 6.56 -9.35 -6.35
CA THR A 241 5.44 -10.30 -6.34
C THR A 241 5.04 -10.72 -7.76
N ALA A 242 4.93 -9.79 -8.71
CA ALA A 242 4.58 -10.10 -10.09
C ALA A 242 5.66 -10.98 -10.75
N ALA A 243 6.95 -10.68 -10.52
CA ALA A 243 8.05 -11.50 -11.01
C ALA A 243 8.03 -12.90 -10.41
N TYR A 244 7.81 -13.02 -9.10
CA TYR A 244 7.68 -14.31 -8.41
C TYR A 244 6.49 -15.11 -8.95
N ALA A 245 5.32 -14.49 -9.07
CA ALA A 245 4.11 -15.14 -9.56
C ALA A 245 4.31 -15.67 -10.99
N ASN A 246 4.87 -14.86 -11.89
CA ASN A 246 5.19 -15.31 -13.26
C ASN A 246 6.24 -16.41 -13.30
N LEU A 247 7.25 -16.35 -12.42
CA LEU A 247 8.26 -17.40 -12.32
C LEU A 247 7.60 -18.74 -11.95
N VAL A 248 6.76 -18.72 -10.91
CA VAL A 248 6.02 -19.89 -10.41
C VAL A 248 5.07 -20.44 -11.46
N THR A 249 4.22 -19.60 -12.07
CA THR A 249 3.16 -20.08 -12.96
C THR A 249 3.66 -20.51 -14.34
N ARG A 250 4.76 -19.92 -14.84
CA ARG A 250 5.24 -20.18 -16.21
C ARG A 250 6.41 -21.14 -16.30
N TYR A 251 7.28 -21.18 -15.28
CA TYR A 251 8.54 -21.94 -15.36
C TYR A 251 8.56 -23.15 -14.43
N PHE A 252 7.74 -23.17 -13.39
CA PHE A 252 7.60 -24.32 -12.52
C PHE A 252 6.32 -25.09 -12.86
N ASN A 253 6.44 -26.34 -13.31
CA ASN A 253 5.32 -27.23 -13.59
C ASN A 253 4.71 -27.80 -12.31
N LEU A 254 4.24 -26.91 -11.43
CA LEU A 254 3.60 -27.27 -10.17
C LEU A 254 2.14 -27.70 -10.39
N SER A 255 1.65 -28.57 -9.52
CA SER A 255 0.21 -28.87 -9.47
C SER A 255 -0.58 -27.61 -9.07
N PRO A 256 -1.87 -27.46 -9.44
CA PRO A 256 -2.68 -26.31 -9.01
C PRO A 256 -2.67 -26.06 -7.48
N PRO A 257 -2.70 -27.10 -6.62
CA PRO A 257 -2.44 -26.92 -5.18
C PRO A 257 -1.11 -26.30 -4.82
N ASP A 258 -0.02 -26.84 -5.36
CA ASP A 258 1.32 -26.36 -5.05
C ASP A 258 1.54 -24.93 -5.58
N GLN A 259 0.91 -24.59 -6.71
CA GLN A 259 0.89 -23.22 -7.23
C GLN A 259 0.19 -22.28 -6.26
N ALA A 260 -1.00 -22.63 -5.78
CA ALA A 260 -1.77 -21.80 -4.86
C ALA A 260 -1.04 -21.60 -3.51
N VAL A 261 -0.40 -22.66 -3.00
CA VAL A 261 0.50 -22.58 -1.83
C VAL A 261 1.66 -21.64 -2.12
N SER A 262 2.35 -21.80 -3.25
CA SER A 262 3.49 -20.96 -3.62
C SER A 262 3.10 -19.49 -3.79
N LEU A 263 1.96 -19.21 -4.42
CA LEU A 263 1.44 -17.85 -4.60
C LEU A 263 1.08 -17.18 -3.28
N SER A 264 0.72 -17.93 -2.23
CA SER A 264 0.52 -17.36 -0.88
C SER A 264 1.80 -16.72 -0.32
N TYR A 265 2.99 -17.28 -0.62
CA TYR A 265 4.28 -16.69 -0.24
C TYR A 265 4.57 -15.40 -1.02
N SER A 266 4.12 -15.30 -2.27
CA SER A 266 4.27 -14.07 -3.06
C SER A 266 3.54 -12.88 -2.43
N GLY A 267 2.43 -13.15 -1.71
CA GLY A 267 1.68 -12.14 -0.97
C GLY A 267 2.47 -11.52 0.18
N LEU A 268 3.50 -12.18 0.71
CA LEU A 268 4.33 -11.65 1.80
C LEU A 268 5.05 -10.37 1.38
N PHE A 269 5.48 -10.25 0.12
CA PHE A 269 6.22 -9.07 -0.34
C PHE A 269 5.36 -7.81 -0.36
N ILE A 270 4.20 -7.85 -1.02
CA ILE A 270 3.26 -6.70 -1.06
C ILE A 270 2.86 -6.29 0.35
N ASN A 271 2.53 -7.27 1.20
CA ASN A 271 2.08 -6.98 2.55
C ASN A 271 3.20 -6.40 3.42
N ALA A 272 4.44 -6.85 3.25
CA ALA A 272 5.59 -6.19 3.87
C ALA A 272 5.70 -4.73 3.43
N GLY A 273 5.52 -4.45 2.14
CA GLY A 273 5.51 -3.09 1.59
C GLY A 273 4.45 -2.20 2.22
N CYS A 274 3.20 -2.66 2.25
CA CYS A 274 2.08 -1.96 2.88
C CYS A 274 2.28 -1.77 4.40
N SER A 275 2.95 -2.69 5.10
CA SER A 275 3.27 -2.57 6.53
C SER A 275 4.40 -1.56 6.80
N CYS A 276 5.25 -1.27 5.82
CA CYS A 276 6.38 -0.34 5.98
C CYS A 276 5.98 1.14 6.01
N ASN A 277 4.79 1.50 5.53
CA ASN A 277 4.32 2.89 5.39
C ASN A 277 4.48 3.71 6.67
N PHE A 278 4.04 3.15 7.80
CA PHE A 278 4.16 3.79 9.12
C PHE A 278 5.60 4.08 9.51
N PHE A 279 6.49 3.09 9.38
CA PHE A 279 7.89 3.22 9.76
C PHE A 279 8.63 4.24 8.88
N ILE A 280 8.34 4.25 7.58
CA ILE A 280 8.94 5.22 6.64
C ILE A 280 8.48 6.64 7.00
N LEU A 281 7.18 6.86 7.21
CA LEU A 281 6.66 8.18 7.59
C LEU A 281 7.17 8.63 8.96
N TYR A 282 7.25 7.72 9.94
CA TYR A 282 7.80 8.00 11.27
C TYR A 282 9.28 8.42 11.20
N LYS A 283 10.07 7.75 10.35
CA LYS A 283 11.50 8.08 10.19
C LYS A 283 11.70 9.37 9.41
N CYS A 284 10.98 9.56 8.30
CA CYS A 284 11.28 10.60 7.32
C CYS A 284 10.46 11.89 7.49
N SER A 285 9.30 11.86 8.14
CA SER A 285 8.46 13.05 8.38
C SER A 285 8.39 13.41 9.86
N ALA A 286 8.87 14.61 10.20
CA ALA A 286 8.84 15.11 11.58
C ALA A 286 7.40 15.32 12.09
N GLU A 287 6.49 15.76 11.21
CA GLU A 287 5.09 16.00 11.57
C GLU A 287 4.33 14.69 11.80
N TYR A 288 4.53 13.67 10.96
CA TYR A 288 3.97 12.34 11.21
C TYR A 288 4.56 11.72 12.47
N ARG A 289 5.89 11.77 12.66
CA ARG A 289 6.53 11.28 13.88
C ARG A 289 5.96 11.90 15.15
N LYS A 290 5.82 13.23 15.18
CA LYS A 290 5.25 13.95 16.32
C LYS A 290 3.82 13.49 16.60
N GLN A 291 3.02 13.36 15.55
CA GLN A 291 1.63 12.91 15.68
C GLN A 291 1.53 11.45 16.13
N SER A 292 2.36 10.55 15.60
CA SER A 292 2.40 9.14 16.03
C SER A 292 2.81 9.01 17.49
N LYS A 293 3.83 9.74 17.96
CA LYS A 293 4.18 9.76 19.40
C LYS A 293 2.98 10.17 20.27
N LYS A 294 2.19 11.15 19.82
CA LYS A 294 0.97 11.60 20.51
C LYS A 294 -0.09 10.50 20.54
N GLN A 295 -0.35 9.85 19.39
CA GLN A 295 -1.31 8.74 19.29
C GLN A 295 -0.90 7.55 20.17
N LEU A 296 0.37 7.14 20.16
CA LEU A 296 0.85 6.05 21.02
C LEU A 296 0.72 6.41 22.52
N ARG A 297 0.97 7.67 22.90
CA ARG A 297 0.77 8.13 24.28
C ARG A 297 -0.70 8.02 24.69
N TRP A 298 -1.64 8.31 23.79
CA TRP A 298 -3.07 8.14 24.05
C TRP A 298 -3.47 6.67 24.19
N LEU A 299 -3.02 5.82 23.27
CA LEU A 299 -3.32 4.38 23.29
C LEU A 299 -2.76 3.67 24.53
N THR A 300 -1.67 4.18 25.09
CA THR A 300 -1.01 3.61 26.27
C THR A 300 -1.40 4.31 27.56
N CYS A 301 -2.41 5.19 27.55
CA CYS A 301 -2.82 5.99 28.72
C CYS A 301 -1.64 6.73 29.39
N GLY A 302 -0.62 7.12 28.62
CA GLY A 302 0.58 7.79 29.12
C GLY A 302 1.65 6.89 29.74
N LEU A 303 1.48 5.57 29.72
CA LEU A 303 2.46 4.61 30.25
C LEU A 303 3.79 4.67 29.50
N ILE A 304 3.75 4.90 28.17
CA ILE A 304 4.96 5.08 27.36
C ILE A 304 5.28 6.57 27.23
N LYS A 305 6.38 6.99 27.88
CA LYS A 305 6.96 8.32 27.71
C LYS A 305 8.01 8.29 26.60
N PHE A 306 7.69 8.90 25.47
CA PHE A 306 8.71 9.16 24.44
C PHE A 306 9.51 10.38 24.87
N SER A 307 10.82 10.24 25.04
CA SER A 307 11.69 11.39 25.20
C SER A 307 11.61 12.25 23.93
N ASP A 308 11.49 13.57 24.10
CA ASP A 308 11.65 14.56 23.04
C ASP A 308 13.14 14.69 22.69
N VAL A 309 13.78 13.55 22.37
CA VAL A 309 15.01 13.58 21.61
C VAL A 309 14.57 14.01 20.23
N ASP A 310 14.73 15.30 19.95
CA ASP A 310 14.87 15.80 18.60
C ASP A 310 15.96 14.95 17.96
N VAL A 311 15.56 13.99 17.14
CA VAL A 311 16.48 13.35 16.20
C VAL A 311 17.00 14.51 15.38
N ALA A 312 18.22 14.95 15.71
CA ALA A 312 18.87 16.06 15.06
C ALA A 312 18.68 15.85 13.55
N PRO A 313 18.13 16.83 12.82
CA PRO A 313 18.05 16.71 11.38
C PRO A 313 19.44 16.30 10.90
N LEU A 314 19.53 15.21 10.12
CA LEU A 314 20.77 14.75 9.47
C LEU A 314 21.60 15.98 9.11
N SER A 315 22.67 16.17 9.87
CA SER A 315 23.36 17.43 10.02
C SER A 315 23.74 17.99 8.65
N ARG A 316 23.45 19.27 8.43
CA ARG A 316 24.12 20.05 7.38
C ARG A 316 25.63 19.82 7.52
N PRO A 317 26.39 19.58 6.45
CA PRO A 317 27.81 19.87 6.48
C PRO A 317 27.95 21.38 6.64
N THR A 318 28.12 21.86 7.86
CA THR A 318 28.57 23.22 8.16
C THR A 318 30.04 23.31 7.77
N ARG A 319 30.30 23.62 6.50
CA ARG A 319 31.64 23.99 6.02
C ARG A 319 31.64 25.06 4.93
N TRP A 320 30.71 26.02 5.01
CA TRP A 320 30.61 27.13 4.04
C TRP A 320 30.38 28.52 4.64
N ASN A 321 30.43 28.67 5.97
CA ASN A 321 30.20 29.97 6.62
C ASN A 321 31.43 30.58 7.31
N THR A 322 32.64 30.02 7.10
CA THR A 322 33.87 30.57 7.72
C THR A 322 34.81 31.24 6.72
N GLU A 323 34.54 31.18 5.41
CA GLU A 323 35.40 31.82 4.39
C GLU A 323 34.84 33.11 3.78
N MET A 324 33.61 33.53 4.14
CA MET A 324 33.02 34.78 3.64
C MET A 324 33.06 35.96 4.63
N GLN A 325 33.64 35.79 5.82
CA GLN A 325 33.86 36.88 6.77
C GLN A 325 35.31 37.40 6.81
N SER A 326 36.24 36.84 6.01
CA SER A 326 37.62 37.33 5.91
C SER A 326 37.90 38.20 4.68
N SER A 327 36.89 38.51 3.84
CA SER A 327 37.08 39.26 2.58
C SER A 327 36.41 40.64 2.54
N THR A 328 35.79 41.10 3.62
CA THR A 328 35.14 42.43 3.70
C THR A 328 35.81 43.42 4.68
N SER A 329 37.03 43.17 5.16
CA SER A 329 37.76 44.10 6.06
C SER A 329 38.92 44.88 5.40
N LYS A 330 38.99 44.95 4.07
CA LYS A 330 39.99 45.76 3.36
C LYS A 330 39.32 46.59 2.26
N TYR A 331 38.63 47.67 2.61
CA TYR A 331 38.52 48.89 1.81
C TYR A 331 37.72 49.92 2.61
N GLY A 332 38.42 50.88 3.21
CA GLY A 332 37.83 51.96 3.99
C GLY A 332 38.87 52.62 4.88
N ASP A 333 39.78 53.37 4.28
CA ASP A 333 40.35 54.61 4.86
C ASP A 333 41.37 55.25 3.89
N SER A 334 40.99 56.41 3.35
CA SER A 334 41.81 57.49 2.76
C SER A 334 40.88 58.31 1.85
N ASP A 335 40.74 59.63 1.89
CA ASP A 335 41.27 60.70 2.74
C ASP A 335 40.34 61.91 2.53
N SER A 336 40.19 62.71 3.57
CA SER A 336 39.62 64.06 3.52
C SER A 336 40.75 65.07 3.65
N VAL A 337 41.11 65.81 2.60
CA VAL A 337 41.81 67.11 2.71
C VAL A 337 41.51 68.01 1.50
N ALA A 338 41.13 69.25 1.83
CA ALA A 338 41.05 70.49 1.04
C ALA A 338 39.92 70.65 0.01
#